data_AF-A0A7V9SG16-F1
#
_entry.id   AF-A0A7V9SG16-F1
#
_cell.length_a   1.000
_cell.length_b   1.000
_cell.length_c   1.000
_cell.angle_alpha   90.00
_cell.angle_beta   90.00
_cell.angle_gamma   90.00
#
_symmetry.space_group_name_H-M   'P 1'
#
loop_
_entity.id
_entity.type
_entity.pdbx_description
1 polymer ?
#
loop_
_entity_poly.entity_id
_entity_poly.type
_entity_poly.pdbx_seq_one_letter_code
_entity_poly.pdbx_strand_id
1 'polypeptide(L)'
;MLERAFSAAFRNFSTLFLMVALFTVPLHVGYSYVFRDVIEVAELHSSIEEFPDYRQVKGVGPDKLRDARLAYLGLSALELAVLLPLLARATGRVLEVDARGGVPTIPDAVRSVVRRGRGSARTVLGALPSVAAAALLALAIGWLFERAGLQLAEAVPDHAAWTLVGLIQGTARALAVPFLLVAIAPLPTSAKEVPPGTPTQ
;
A
#
# COMPACT_ATOMS: atom_id res chain seq x y z
N MET A 1 18.98 13.68 -1.99
CA MET A 1 17.79 13.12 -2.68
C MET A 1 16.65 12.86 -1.71
N LEU A 2 16.92 12.17 -0.58
CA LEU A 2 15.93 11.86 0.45
C LEU A 2 15.18 13.10 1.01
N GLU A 3 15.87 14.19 1.31
CA GLU A 3 15.24 15.43 1.80
C GLU A 3 14.23 16.04 0.81
N ARG A 4 14.58 16.07 -0.49
CA ARG A 4 13.66 16.52 -1.55
C ARG A 4 12.44 15.60 -1.67
N ALA A 5 12.65 14.29 -1.53
CA ALA A 5 11.57 13.32 -1.54
C ALA A 5 10.63 13.52 -0.33
N PHE A 6 11.17 13.76 0.86
CA PHE A 6 10.35 14.07 2.04
C PHE A 6 9.59 15.38 1.90
N SER A 7 10.25 16.45 1.46
CA SER A 7 9.59 17.74 1.23
C SER A 7 8.44 17.61 0.23
N ALA A 8 8.63 16.87 -0.86
CA ALA A 8 7.59 16.59 -1.84
C ALA A 8 6.46 15.72 -1.29
N ALA A 9 6.76 14.72 -0.46
CA ALA A 9 5.76 13.89 0.21
C ALA A 9 4.89 14.72 1.18
N PHE A 10 5.50 15.60 1.98
CA PHE A 10 4.76 16.50 2.87
C PHE A 10 3.92 17.52 2.10
N ARG A 11 4.49 18.16 1.07
CA ARG A 11 3.79 19.16 0.26
C ARG A 11 2.54 18.60 -0.44
N ASN A 12 2.60 17.34 -0.87
CA ASN A 12 1.52 16.66 -1.58
C ASN A 12 0.79 15.63 -0.73
N PHE A 13 0.99 15.63 0.59
CA PHE A 13 0.59 14.53 1.46
C PHE A 13 -0.90 14.23 1.36
N SER A 14 -1.77 15.25 1.44
CA SER A 14 -3.23 15.07 1.37
C SER A 14 -3.67 14.42 0.05
N THR A 15 -3.11 14.85 -1.08
CA THR A 15 -3.44 14.28 -2.40
C THR A 15 -2.96 12.84 -2.52
N LEU A 16 -1.74 12.56 -2.08
CA LEU A 16 -1.16 11.21 -2.12
C LEU A 16 -1.88 10.27 -1.15
N PHE A 17 -2.18 10.72 0.06
CA PHE A 17 -2.95 9.99 1.07
C PHE A 17 -4.32 9.60 0.51
N LEU A 18 -5.10 10.56 0.01
CA LEU A 18 -6.44 10.28 -0.53
C LEU A 18 -6.38 9.36 -1.75
N MET A 19 -5.39 9.54 -2.61
CA MET A 19 -5.16 8.67 -3.77
C MET A 19 -4.87 7.23 -3.35
N VAL A 20 -4.03 7.01 -2.34
CA VAL A 20 -3.74 5.66 -1.83
C VAL A 20 -4.97 5.10 -1.11
N ALA A 21 -5.59 5.89 -0.23
CA ALA A 21 -6.76 5.51 0.56
C ALA A 21 -7.93 5.04 -0.30
N LEU A 22 -8.12 5.65 -1.49
CA LEU A 22 -9.16 5.27 -2.45
C LEU A 22 -9.09 3.80 -2.85
N PHE A 23 -7.90 3.19 -2.82
CA PHE A 23 -7.70 1.79 -3.15
C PHE A 23 -7.51 0.93 -1.90
N THR A 24 -6.66 1.35 -0.96
CA THR A 24 -6.31 0.52 0.20
C THR A 24 -7.47 0.39 1.17
N VAL A 25 -8.20 1.47 1.48
CA VAL A 25 -9.28 1.40 2.48
C VAL A 25 -10.40 0.46 2.06
N PRO A 26 -10.99 0.55 0.85
CA PRO A 26 -12.03 -0.39 0.43
C PRO A 26 -11.54 -1.85 0.36
N LEU A 27 -10.29 -2.09 -0.06
CA LEU A 27 -9.72 -3.43 -0.12
C LEU A 27 -9.60 -4.07 1.26
N HIS A 28 -9.03 -3.34 2.23
CA HIS A 28 -8.86 -3.85 3.60
C HIS A 28 -10.19 -3.98 4.33
N VAL A 29 -11.12 -3.04 4.15
CA VAL A 29 -12.50 -3.18 4.68
C VAL A 29 -13.20 -4.39 4.05
N GLY A 30 -13.05 -4.61 2.74
CA GLY A 30 -13.60 -5.79 2.06
C GLY A 30 -13.03 -7.10 2.59
N TYR A 31 -11.70 -7.17 2.76
CA TYR A 31 -11.04 -8.32 3.38
C TYR A 31 -11.58 -8.57 4.80
N SER A 32 -11.64 -7.53 5.64
CA SER A 32 -12.14 -7.64 7.00
C SER A 32 -13.61 -8.06 7.04
N TYR A 33 -14.43 -7.61 6.10
CA TYR A 33 -15.82 -8.04 5.99
C TYR A 33 -15.94 -9.54 5.64
N VAL A 34 -15.15 -10.02 4.67
CA VAL A 34 -15.15 -11.44 4.26
C VAL A 34 -14.70 -12.34 5.41
N PHE A 35 -13.70 -11.92 6.19
CA PHE A 35 -13.16 -12.66 7.32
C PHE A 35 -13.63 -12.13 8.68
N ARG A 36 -14.82 -11.52 8.74
CA ARG A 36 -15.35 -10.90 9.97
C ARG A 36 -15.43 -11.89 11.14
N ASP A 37 -15.86 -13.13 10.88
CA ASP A 37 -15.98 -14.14 11.94
C ASP A 37 -14.60 -14.50 12.51
N VAL A 38 -13.55 -14.45 11.68
CA VAL A 38 -12.17 -14.66 12.12
C VAL A 38 -11.72 -13.48 13.00
N ILE A 39 -12.04 -12.25 12.62
CA ILE A 39 -11.72 -11.06 13.43
C ILE A 39 -12.46 -11.09 14.77
N GLU A 40 -13.73 -11.51 14.79
CA GLU A 40 -14.53 -11.64 16.00
C GLU A 40 -13.96 -12.61 17.05
N VAL A 41 -13.14 -13.57 16.63
CA VAL A 41 -12.52 -14.56 17.53
C VAL A 41 -11.03 -14.33 17.70
N ALA A 42 -10.53 -13.11 17.44
CA ALA A 42 -9.11 -12.75 17.49
C ALA A 42 -8.41 -13.19 18.78
N GLU A 43 -9.05 -12.99 19.94
CA GLU A 43 -8.51 -13.38 21.25
C GLU A 43 -8.31 -14.89 21.40
N LEU A 44 -9.06 -15.69 20.62
CA LEU A 44 -9.03 -17.15 20.67
C LEU A 44 -8.14 -17.77 19.58
N HIS A 45 -7.48 -16.97 18.73
CA HIS A 45 -6.71 -17.49 17.58
C HIS A 45 -5.66 -18.51 18.00
N SER A 46 -4.89 -18.25 19.06
CA SER A 46 -3.87 -19.19 19.55
C SER A 46 -4.47 -20.52 20.00
N SER A 47 -5.62 -20.48 20.68
CA SER A 47 -6.33 -21.70 21.10
C SER A 47 -6.96 -22.44 19.91
N ILE A 48 -7.50 -21.71 18.93
CA ILE A 48 -8.12 -22.30 17.74
C ILE A 48 -7.07 -22.99 16.86
N GLU A 49 -5.84 -22.47 16.80
CA GLU A 49 -4.73 -23.11 16.06
C GLU A 49 -4.39 -24.51 16.59
N GLU A 50 -4.59 -24.75 17.88
CA GLU A 50 -4.31 -26.04 18.54
C GLU A 50 -5.49 -27.01 18.46
N PHE A 51 -6.62 -26.59 17.90
CA PHE A 51 -7.79 -27.45 17.82
C PHE A 51 -7.61 -28.57 16.79
N PRO A 52 -8.21 -29.76 17.06
CA PRO A 52 -8.42 -30.74 16.01
C PRO A 52 -9.26 -30.15 14.86
N ASP A 53 -9.02 -30.58 13.63
CA ASP A 53 -9.62 -30.01 12.40
C ASP A 53 -11.16 -29.92 12.41
N TYR A 54 -11.84 -30.78 13.17
CA TYR A 54 -13.30 -30.81 13.30
C TYR A 54 -13.87 -29.81 14.31
N ARG A 55 -13.06 -29.22 15.19
CA ARG A 55 -13.52 -28.31 16.24
C ARG A 55 -13.45 -26.87 15.77
N GLN A 56 -14.53 -26.12 16.02
CA GLN A 56 -14.69 -24.74 15.57
C GLN A 56 -15.35 -23.88 16.65
N VAL A 57 -15.06 -22.58 16.64
CA VAL A 57 -15.74 -21.56 17.45
C VAL A 57 -16.34 -20.54 16.50
N LYS A 58 -17.66 -20.29 16.59
CA LYS A 58 -18.41 -19.44 15.64
C LYS A 58 -18.14 -19.80 14.16
N GLY A 59 -17.98 -21.10 13.86
CA GLY A 59 -17.65 -21.55 12.50
C GLY A 59 -16.24 -21.20 12.03
N VAL A 60 -15.33 -20.90 12.96
CA VAL A 60 -13.90 -20.68 12.71
C VAL A 60 -13.10 -21.83 13.32
N GLY A 61 -12.39 -22.56 12.47
CA GLY A 61 -11.40 -23.58 12.85
C GLY A 61 -10.02 -23.26 12.26
N PRO A 62 -9.04 -24.16 12.43
CA PRO A 62 -7.67 -23.98 11.95
C PRO A 62 -7.59 -23.62 10.46
N ASP A 63 -8.38 -24.30 9.62
CA ASP A 63 -8.41 -24.05 8.17
C ASP A 63 -8.87 -22.64 7.83
N LYS A 64 -9.92 -22.13 8.48
CA LYS A 64 -10.44 -20.77 8.22
C LYS A 64 -9.43 -19.70 8.67
N LEU A 65 -8.65 -19.95 9.72
CA LEU A 65 -7.53 -19.09 10.11
C LEU A 65 -6.39 -19.11 9.10
N ARG A 66 -6.09 -20.27 8.50
CA ARG A 66 -5.10 -20.40 7.43
C ARG A 66 -5.56 -19.66 6.17
N ASP A 67 -6.81 -19.83 5.79
CA ASP A 67 -7.40 -19.18 4.61
C ASP A 67 -7.37 -17.65 4.75
N ALA A 68 -7.72 -17.13 5.93
CA ALA A 68 -7.60 -15.69 6.23
C ALA A 68 -6.15 -15.20 6.06
N ARG A 69 -5.17 -15.92 6.63
CA ARG A 69 -3.74 -15.58 6.47
C ARG A 69 -3.29 -15.60 5.01
N LEU A 70 -3.65 -16.63 4.26
CA LEU A 70 -3.31 -16.74 2.84
C LEU A 70 -3.96 -15.63 2.01
N ALA A 71 -5.22 -15.28 2.30
CA ALA A 71 -5.92 -14.18 1.65
C ALA A 71 -5.27 -12.83 1.97
N TYR A 72 -4.83 -12.60 3.21
CA TYR A 72 -4.11 -11.38 3.58
C TYR A 72 -2.74 -11.27 2.89
N LEU A 73 -2.01 -12.39 2.79
CA LEU A 73 -0.76 -12.45 2.02
C LEU A 73 -1.00 -12.20 0.53
N GLY A 74 -2.07 -12.79 -0.03
CA GLY A 74 -2.47 -12.57 -1.41
C GLY A 74 -2.84 -11.11 -1.68
N LEU A 75 -3.59 -10.47 -0.77
CA LEU A 75 -3.91 -9.05 -0.82
C LEU A 75 -2.63 -8.21 -0.79
N SER A 76 -1.73 -8.47 0.17
CA SER A 76 -0.45 -7.77 0.28
C SER A 76 0.40 -7.92 -1.00
N ALA A 77 0.43 -9.12 -1.59
CA ALA A 77 1.12 -9.37 -2.86
C ALA A 77 0.49 -8.59 -4.01
N LEU A 78 -0.85 -8.52 -4.08
CA LEU A 78 -1.57 -7.70 -5.06
C LEU A 78 -1.26 -6.21 -4.89
N GLU A 79 -1.24 -5.70 -3.66
CA GLU A 79 -0.87 -4.31 -3.38
C GLU A 79 0.55 -4.01 -3.86
N LEU A 80 1.52 -4.89 -3.57
CA LEU A 80 2.92 -4.69 -3.96
C LEU A 80 3.16 -4.87 -5.47
N ALA A 81 2.55 -5.87 -6.09
CA ALA A 81 2.81 -6.23 -7.48
C ALA A 81 2.01 -5.37 -8.47
N VAL A 82 0.80 -4.94 -8.08
CA VAL A 82 -0.13 -4.25 -8.98
C VAL A 82 -0.36 -2.81 -8.54
N LEU A 83 -0.80 -2.57 -7.30
CA LEU A 83 -1.16 -1.20 -6.89
C LEU A 83 0.06 -0.29 -6.76
N LEU A 84 1.14 -0.76 -6.14
CA LEU A 84 2.32 0.06 -5.86
C LEU A 84 2.93 0.63 -7.17
N PRO A 85 3.15 -0.15 -8.25
CA PRO A 85 3.58 0.42 -9.53
C PRO A 85 2.60 1.41 -10.14
N LEU A 86 1.30 1.16 -10.03
CA LEU A 86 0.26 2.07 -10.57
C LEU A 86 0.25 3.40 -9.80
N LEU A 87 0.28 3.34 -8.48
CA LEU A 87 0.33 4.49 -7.59
C LEU A 87 1.65 5.26 -7.74
N ALA A 88 2.78 4.58 -7.99
CA ALA A 88 4.05 5.25 -8.26
C ALA A 88 3.99 6.09 -9.54
N ARG A 89 3.33 5.58 -10.59
CA ARG A 89 3.08 6.34 -11.83
C ARG A 89 2.17 7.54 -11.59
N ALA A 90 1.06 7.34 -10.88
CA ALA A 90 0.14 8.42 -10.52
C ALA A 90 0.84 9.50 -9.69
N THR A 91 1.71 9.08 -8.76
CA THR A 91 2.56 9.98 -7.95
C THR A 91 3.52 10.76 -8.83
N GLY A 92 4.15 10.14 -9.83
CA GLY A 92 4.97 10.85 -10.81
C GLY A 92 4.21 11.99 -11.46
N ARG A 93 2.94 11.78 -11.81
CA ARG A 93 2.09 12.82 -12.38
C ARG A 93 1.77 13.95 -11.40
N VAL A 94 1.49 13.62 -10.13
CA VAL A 94 1.30 14.61 -9.06
C VAL A 94 2.53 15.50 -8.92
N LEU A 95 3.71 14.89 -8.87
CA LEU A 95 4.99 15.61 -8.74
C LEU A 95 5.30 16.48 -9.97
N GLU A 96 4.97 16.02 -11.18
CA GLU A 96 5.12 16.82 -12.41
C GLU A 96 4.24 18.07 -12.42
N VAL A 97 2.98 17.96 -11.99
CA VAL A 97 2.03 19.09 -11.96
C VAL A 97 2.46 20.12 -10.91
N ASP A 98 2.84 19.63 -9.74
CA ASP A 98 3.32 20.43 -8.62
C ASP A 98 4.66 21.14 -8.96
N ALA A 99 5.57 20.48 -9.68
CA ALA A 99 6.81 21.09 -10.18
C ALA A 99 6.56 22.23 -11.18
N ARG A 100 5.42 22.23 -11.90
CA ARG A 100 5.01 23.30 -12.81
C ARG A 100 4.21 24.41 -12.12
N GLY A 101 4.04 24.34 -10.78
CA GLY A 101 3.26 25.29 -10.01
C GLY A 101 1.74 25.11 -10.10
N GLY A 102 1.26 23.96 -10.61
CA GLY A 102 -0.16 23.63 -10.64
C GLY A 102 -0.64 22.93 -9.37
N VAL A 103 -1.96 22.88 -9.16
CA VAL A 103 -2.58 22.13 -8.06
C VAL A 103 -2.84 20.69 -8.51
N PRO A 104 -2.19 19.67 -7.92
CA PRO A 104 -2.39 18.28 -8.32
C PRO A 104 -3.75 17.76 -7.85
N THR A 105 -4.50 17.12 -8.76
CA THR A 105 -5.81 16.53 -8.46
C THR A 105 -5.77 15.00 -8.60
N ILE A 106 -6.61 14.32 -7.82
CA ILE A 106 -6.73 12.85 -7.83
C ILE A 106 -7.23 12.33 -9.19
N PRO A 107 -8.28 12.91 -9.82
CA PRO A 107 -8.77 12.40 -11.11
C PRO A 107 -7.72 12.46 -12.22
N ASP A 108 -6.91 13.52 -12.25
CA ASP A 108 -5.86 13.69 -13.26
C ASP A 108 -4.71 12.69 -13.05
N ALA A 109 -4.34 12.45 -11.79
CA ALA A 109 -3.34 11.45 -11.42
C ALA A 109 -3.78 10.03 -11.83
N VAL A 110 -5.03 9.66 -11.55
CA VAL A 110 -5.58 8.32 -11.89
C VAL A 110 -5.76 8.14 -13.40
N ARG A 111 -6.24 9.16 -14.12
CA ARG A 111 -6.39 9.11 -15.59
C ARG A 111 -5.05 8.85 -16.30
N SER A 112 -3.95 9.34 -15.73
CA SER A 112 -2.61 9.12 -16.28
C SER A 112 -2.17 7.66 -16.26
N VAL A 113 -2.70 6.86 -15.32
CA VAL A 113 -2.41 5.42 -15.17
C VAL A 113 -3.07 4.58 -16.27
N VAL A 114 -4.25 4.99 -16.75
CA VAL A 114 -5.04 4.28 -17.77
C VAL A 114 -4.46 4.49 -19.18
N ARG A 115 -3.77 5.60 -19.44
CA ARG A 115 -3.03 5.79 -20.71
C ARG A 115 -1.77 4.93 -20.69
N ARG A 116 -1.90 3.73 -21.26
CA ARG A 116 -0.87 2.69 -21.45
C ARG A 116 0.51 3.25 -21.85
N GLY A 117 1.37 3.46 -20.86
CA GLY A 117 2.81 3.66 -21.02
C GLY A 117 3.55 2.46 -20.42
N ARG A 118 4.25 1.68 -21.26
CA ARG A 118 5.11 0.56 -20.81
C ARG A 118 6.35 1.13 -20.10
N GLY A 119 6.24 1.39 -18.81
CA GLY A 119 7.40 1.64 -17.96
C GLY A 119 7.99 0.32 -17.48
N SER A 120 9.11 -0.10 -18.07
CA SER A 120 9.90 -1.28 -17.70
C SER A 120 10.67 -1.05 -16.41
N ALA A 121 10.52 -1.93 -15.42
CA ALA A 121 11.23 -1.89 -14.15
C ALA A 121 12.69 -2.34 -14.32
N ARG A 122 13.59 -1.40 -14.56
CA ARG A 122 15.04 -1.51 -14.34
C ARG A 122 15.60 -0.09 -14.47
N THR A 123 16.11 0.54 -13.41
CA THR A 123 17.45 0.25 -12.86
C THR A 123 17.50 0.76 -11.41
N VAL A 124 17.67 -0.14 -10.43
CA VAL A 124 17.48 0.14 -8.98
C VAL A 124 18.80 0.39 -8.23
N LEU A 125 19.96 0.22 -8.86
CA LEU A 125 21.22 0.14 -8.10
C LEU A 125 21.73 1.49 -7.52
N GLY A 126 21.40 2.62 -8.13
CA GLY A 126 21.87 3.95 -7.67
C GLY A 126 20.98 4.64 -6.63
N ALA A 127 19.73 4.19 -6.45
CA ALA A 127 18.75 4.81 -5.56
C ALA A 127 18.35 3.94 -4.35
N LEU A 128 18.94 2.74 -4.25
CA LEU A 128 18.72 1.76 -3.19
C LEU A 128 18.70 2.35 -1.78
N PRO A 129 19.66 3.19 -1.35
CA PRO A 129 19.67 3.72 0.01
C PRO A 129 18.48 4.63 0.32
N SER A 130 18.05 5.44 -0.65
CA SER A 130 16.92 6.37 -0.46
C SER A 130 15.58 5.64 -0.48
N VAL A 131 15.43 4.65 -1.36
CA VAL A 131 14.24 3.79 -1.39
C VAL A 131 14.16 2.94 -0.13
N ALA A 132 15.29 2.38 0.35
CA ALA A 132 15.34 1.63 1.60
C ALA A 132 14.97 2.50 2.80
N ALA A 133 15.52 3.72 2.90
CA ALA A 133 15.15 4.66 3.97
C ALA A 133 13.67 5.03 3.93
N ALA A 134 13.11 5.30 2.75
CA ALA A 134 11.68 5.58 2.58
C ALA A 134 10.81 4.37 2.91
N ALA A 135 11.24 3.16 2.56
CA ALA A 135 10.55 1.92 2.90
C ALA A 135 10.57 1.68 4.41
N LEU A 136 11.70 1.90 5.08
CA LEU A 136 11.81 1.81 6.54
C LEU A 136 10.90 2.82 7.23
N LEU A 137 10.85 4.06 6.74
CA LEU A 137 9.93 5.06 7.30
C LEU A 137 8.47 4.67 7.07
N ALA A 138 8.11 4.24 5.86
CA ALA A 138 6.75 3.79 5.56
C ALA A 138 6.34 2.61 6.46
N LEU A 139 7.24 1.64 6.66
CA LEU A 139 7.02 0.54 7.59
C LEU A 139 6.83 1.04 9.03
N ALA A 140 7.67 1.96 9.50
CA ALA A 140 7.56 2.52 10.85
C ALA A 140 6.24 3.27 11.07
N ILE A 141 5.83 4.12 10.12
CA ILE A 141 4.56 4.86 10.17
C ILE A 141 3.37 3.89 10.14
N GLY A 142 3.38 2.95 9.20
CA GLY A 142 2.30 1.97 9.06
C GLY A 142 2.16 1.11 10.31
N TRP A 143 3.28 0.59 10.80
CA TRP A 143 3.31 -0.23 12.01
C TRP A 143 2.83 0.55 13.25
N LEU A 144 3.29 1.79 13.44
CA LEU A 144 2.89 2.62 14.57
C LEU A 144 1.39 2.93 14.52
N PHE A 145 0.88 3.32 13.35
CA PHE A 145 -0.54 3.66 13.20
C PHE A 145 -1.44 2.43 13.35
N GLU A 146 -1.03 1.28 12.79
CA GLU A 146 -1.76 0.02 12.94
C GLU A 146 -1.79 -0.42 14.41
N ARG A 147 -0.65 -0.37 15.11
CA ARG A 147 -0.58 -0.72 16.54
C ARG A 147 -1.42 0.21 17.42
N ALA A 148 -1.30 1.52 17.22
CA ALA A 148 -2.10 2.49 17.96
C ALA A 148 -3.60 2.35 17.64
N GLY A 149 -3.94 2.11 16.37
CA GLY A 149 -5.32 1.94 15.95
C GLY A 149 -5.95 0.66 16.50
N LEU A 150 -5.24 -0.46 16.47
CA LEU A 150 -5.77 -1.74 16.97
C LEU A 150 -6.04 -1.71 18.48
N GLN A 151 -5.24 -0.97 19.26
CA GLN A 151 -5.54 -0.73 20.68
C GLN A 151 -6.88 0.02 20.88
N LEU A 152 -7.25 0.91 19.96
CA LEU A 152 -8.57 1.56 19.99
C LEU A 152 -9.70 0.60 19.57
N ALA A 153 -9.38 -0.43 18.78
CA ALA A 153 -10.35 -1.43 18.34
C ALA A 153 -10.74 -2.43 19.44
N GLU A 154 -9.90 -2.63 20.46
CA GLU A 154 -10.23 -3.45 21.64
C GLU A 154 -11.45 -2.90 22.42
N ALA A 155 -11.72 -1.60 22.32
CA ALA A 155 -12.88 -0.98 22.97
C ALA A 155 -14.21 -1.18 22.19
N VAL A 156 -14.16 -1.79 21.01
CA VAL A 156 -15.32 -1.96 20.12
C VAL A 156 -15.91 -3.37 20.27
N PRO A 157 -17.25 -3.52 20.32
CA PRO A 157 -17.88 -4.83 20.35
C PRO A 157 -17.47 -5.72 19.18
N ASP A 158 -17.27 -7.02 19.41
CA ASP A 158 -16.77 -7.99 18.43
C ASP A 158 -17.47 -7.91 17.07
N HIS A 159 -18.80 -7.82 17.06
CA HIS A 159 -19.63 -7.78 15.86
C HIS A 159 -19.36 -6.57 14.94
N ALA A 160 -18.75 -5.50 15.48
CA ALA A 160 -18.36 -4.29 14.76
C ALA A 160 -16.84 -4.15 14.60
N ALA A 161 -16.04 -5.02 15.23
CA ALA A 161 -14.58 -4.96 15.21
C ALA A 161 -14.03 -5.06 13.78
N TRP A 162 -14.67 -5.85 12.90
CA TRP A 162 -14.23 -6.02 11.51
C TRP A 162 -14.17 -4.69 10.73
N THR A 163 -15.11 -3.78 10.95
CA THR A 163 -15.14 -2.50 10.22
C THR A 163 -13.96 -1.63 10.65
N LEU A 164 -13.72 -1.55 11.96
CA LEU A 164 -12.65 -0.73 12.50
C LEU A 164 -11.28 -1.30 12.16
N VAL A 165 -11.08 -2.61 12.26
CA VAL A 165 -9.83 -3.29 11.86
C VAL A 165 -9.51 -3.00 10.39
N GLY A 166 -10.47 -3.19 9.48
CA GLY A 166 -10.27 -2.93 8.06
C GLY A 166 -9.96 -1.46 7.75
N LEU A 167 -10.63 -0.53 8.46
CA LEU A 167 -10.37 0.90 8.33
C LEU A 167 -8.97 1.27 8.83
N ILE A 168 -8.55 0.75 9.99
CA ILE A 168 -7.22 0.98 10.56
C ILE A 168 -6.15 0.48 9.61
N GLN A 169 -6.26 -0.76 9.14
CA GLN A 169 -5.30 -1.37 8.24
C GLN A 169 -5.19 -0.59 6.93
N GLY A 170 -6.32 -0.29 6.28
CA GLY A 170 -6.34 0.48 5.04
C GLY A 170 -5.77 1.90 5.21
N THR A 171 -6.08 2.56 6.33
CA THR A 171 -5.59 3.91 6.66
C THR A 171 -4.11 3.91 7.00
N ALA A 172 -3.63 2.91 7.76
CA ALA A 172 -2.21 2.75 8.08
C ALA A 172 -1.37 2.66 6.79
N ARG A 173 -1.83 1.87 5.81
CA ARG A 173 -1.20 1.80 4.47
C ARG A 173 -1.29 3.15 3.74
N ALA A 174 -2.44 3.81 3.76
CA ALA A 174 -2.62 5.11 3.13
C ALA A 174 -1.73 6.22 3.69
N LEU A 175 -1.41 6.17 4.99
CA LEU A 175 -0.49 7.09 5.64
C LEU A 175 0.99 6.78 5.32
N ALA A 176 1.33 5.49 5.26
CA ALA A 176 2.70 5.02 5.07
C ALA A 176 3.19 5.12 3.62
N VAL A 177 2.38 4.64 2.68
CA VAL A 177 2.75 4.43 1.28
C VAL A 177 3.17 5.73 0.55
N PRO A 178 2.58 6.92 0.79
CA PRO A 178 3.03 8.16 0.14
C PRO A 178 4.54 8.42 0.23
N PHE A 179 5.16 8.14 1.38
CA PHE A 179 6.60 8.33 1.58
C PHE A 179 7.43 7.41 0.69
N LEU A 180 6.99 6.16 0.52
CA LEU A 180 7.61 5.20 -0.38
C LEU A 180 7.39 5.59 -1.85
N LEU A 181 6.17 6.03 -2.20
CA LEU A 181 5.81 6.41 -3.56
C LEU A 181 6.65 7.58 -4.08
N VAL A 182 6.87 8.61 -3.28
CA VAL A 182 7.66 9.78 -3.70
C VAL A 182 9.15 9.43 -3.87
N ALA A 183 9.64 8.41 -3.18
CA ALA A 183 11.00 7.90 -3.39
C ALA A 183 11.12 7.04 -4.66
N ILE A 184 10.06 6.33 -5.06
CA ILE A 184 10.07 5.41 -6.22
C ILE A 184 9.66 6.11 -7.53
N ALA A 185 8.70 7.04 -7.47
CA ALA A 185 8.14 7.73 -8.63
C ALA A 185 9.17 8.43 -9.55
N PRO A 186 10.21 9.13 -9.04
CA PRO A 186 11.18 9.82 -9.89
C PRO A 186 12.27 8.92 -10.48
N LEU A 187 12.25 7.59 -10.25
CA LEU A 187 13.29 6.70 -10.77
C LEU A 187 13.21 6.60 -12.31
N PRO A 188 14.31 6.88 -13.04
CA PRO A 188 14.31 6.87 -14.50
C PRO A 188 13.97 5.48 -15.04
N THR A 189 12.96 5.43 -15.90
CA THR A 189 12.54 4.22 -16.62
C THR A 189 13.36 4.14 -17.90
N SER A 190 14.57 3.56 -17.81
CA SER A 190 15.51 3.55 -18.92
C SER A 190 15.09 2.52 -19.98
N ALA A 191 14.31 2.96 -20.97
CA ALA A 191 14.37 2.37 -22.29
C ALA A 191 15.67 2.85 -22.92
N LYS A 192 16.63 1.95 -23.10
CA LYS A 192 17.85 2.19 -23.86
C LYS A 192 17.45 2.51 -25.31
N GLU A 193 17.23 3.77 -25.64
CA GLU A 193 17.30 4.21 -27.03
C GLU A 193 18.75 4.03 -27.46
N VAL A 194 19.00 2.98 -28.24
CA VAL A 194 20.18 2.89 -29.07
C VAL A 194 20.07 4.07 -30.05
N PRO A 195 21.00 5.05 -30.05
CA PRO A 195 20.92 6.15 -30.99
C PRO A 195 20.98 5.62 -32.43
N PRO A 196 20.05 5.99 -33.31
CA PRO A 196 20.15 5.64 -34.71
C PRO A 196 21.23 6.55 -35.34
N GLY A 197 22.26 5.94 -35.89
CA GLY A 197 23.19 6.62 -36.79
C GLY A 197 24.53 6.96 -36.17
N THR A 198 25.45 6.00 -36.27
CA THR A 198 26.85 6.35 -36.58
C THR A 198 26.98 6.20 -38.10
N PRO A 199 27.21 7.26 -38.88
CA PRO A 199 27.55 7.11 -40.28
C PRO A 199 28.96 6.51 -40.36
N THR A 200 29.08 5.31 -40.91
CA THR A 200 30.36 4.81 -41.42
C THR A 200 30.77 5.68 -42.59
N GLN A 201 31.86 6.45 -42.41
CA GLN A 201 32.74 6.83 -43.50
C GLN A 201 33.66 5.66 -43.83
#